data_AF-A0A920LG92-F1
#
_entry.id   AF-A0A920LG92-F1
#
_cell.length_a   1.000
_cell.length_b   1.000
_cell.length_c   1.000
_cell.angle_alpha   90.00
_cell.angle_beta   90.00
_cell.angle_gamma   90.00
#
_symmetry.space_group_name_H-M   'P 1'
#
loop_
_entity.id
_entity.type
_entity.pdbx_description
1 polymer ?
#
loop_
_entity_poly.entity_id
_entity_poly.type
_entity_poly.pdbx_seq_one_letter_code
_entity_poly.pdbx_strand_id
1 'polypeptide(L)' 'MTHASIPVEERKKSGLVESLLRLSVGIEDVEDLIDDLNNAIG' A
#
# COMPACT_ATOMS: atom_id res chain seq x y z
N MET A 1 -9.46 -0.17 -4.00
CA MET A 1 -8.38 -1.04 -4.51
C MET A 1 -8.37 -1.00 -6.03
N THR A 2 -7.36 -0.40 -6.64
CA THR A 2 -7.29 -0.13 -8.10
C THR A 2 -7.30 -1.39 -8.98
N HIS A 3 -7.09 -2.58 -8.40
CA HIS A 3 -6.97 -3.85 -9.10
C HIS A 3 -8.13 -4.81 -8.77
N ALA A 4 -9.21 -4.33 -8.14
CA ALA A 4 -10.32 -5.17 -7.70
C ALA A 4 -11.03 -5.92 -8.85
N SER A 5 -10.99 -5.36 -10.07
CA SER A 5 -11.57 -5.93 -11.29
C SER A 5 -10.72 -7.04 -11.93
N ILE A 6 -9.44 -7.20 -11.53
CA ILE A 6 -8.56 -8.24 -12.08
C ILE A 6 -8.84 -9.56 -11.35
N PRO A 7 -9.02 -10.69 -12.08
CA PRO A 7 -9.21 -12.00 -11.48
C PRO A 7 -8.12 -12.35 -10.45
N VAL A 8 -8.50 -13.01 -9.36
CA VAL A 8 -7.60 -13.39 -8.24
C VAL A 8 -6.34 -14.09 -8.74
N GLU A 9 -6.48 -15.01 -9.69
CA GLU A 9 -5.37 -15.80 -10.24
C GLU A 9 -4.35 -14.94 -10.98
N GLU A 10 -4.80 -13.90 -11.69
CA GLU A 10 -3.93 -12.98 -12.39
C GLU A 10 -3.25 -12.00 -11.41
N ARG A 11 -3.98 -11.53 -10.40
CA ARG A 11 -3.41 -10.72 -9.30
C ARG A 11 -2.28 -11.47 -8.60
N LYS A 12 -2.50 -12.71 -8.20
CA LYS A 12 -1.50 -13.54 -7.53
C LYS A 12 -0.25 -13.76 -8.39
N LYS A 13 -0.41 -13.99 -9.70
CA LYS A 13 0.73 -14.14 -10.63
C LYS A 13 1.60 -12.89 -10.75
N SER A 14 0.99 -11.72 -10.66
CA SER A 14 1.68 -10.42 -10.72
C SER A 14 2.26 -9.94 -9.37
N GLY A 15 2.13 -10.73 -8.29
CA GLY A 15 2.59 -10.34 -6.96
C GLY A 15 1.62 -9.41 -6.20
N LEU A 16 0.43 -9.15 -6.74
CA LEU A 16 -0.67 -8.45 -6.06
C LEU A 16 -1.32 -9.40 -5.03
N VAL A 17 -0.60 -9.63 -3.93
CA VAL A 17 -1.07 -10.39 -2.77
C VAL A 17 -1.97 -9.54 -1.88
N GLU A 18 -2.80 -10.18 -1.06
CA GLU A 18 -3.83 -9.50 -0.25
C GLU A 18 -3.25 -8.54 0.80
N SER A 19 -2.01 -8.77 1.25
CA SER A 19 -1.29 -7.91 2.19
C SER A 19 -0.52 -6.76 1.53
N LEU A 20 -0.63 -6.59 0.21
CA LEU A 20 0.09 -5.54 -0.50
C LEU A 20 -0.56 -4.16 -0.27
N LEU A 21 0.13 -3.33 0.51
CA LEU A 21 -0.19 -1.91 0.68
C LEU A 21 0.57 -1.08 -0.36
N ARG A 22 -0.11 -0.12 -0.99
CA ARG A 22 0.50 0.83 -1.92
C ARG A 22 0.36 2.24 -1.37
N LEU A 23 1.49 2.83 -0.99
CA LEU A 23 1.56 4.20 -0.49
C LEU A 23 1.91 5.14 -1.65
N SER A 24 1.22 6.28 -1.73
CA SER A 24 1.59 7.39 -2.61
C SER A 24 2.16 8.49 -1.71
N VAL A 25 3.49 8.55 -1.60
CA VAL A 25 4.17 9.50 -0.72
C VAL A 25 4.12 10.89 -1.36
N GLY A 26 3.68 11.89 -0.60
CA GLY A 26 3.63 13.28 -1.04
C GLY A 26 4.93 14.02 -0.77
N ILE A 27 4.83 15.33 -0.53
CA ILE A 27 5.95 16.25 -0.26
C ILE A 27 5.85 16.88 1.14
N GLU A 28 5.15 16.21 2.05
CA GLU A 28 5.00 16.58 3.45
C GLU A 28 6.34 16.51 4.22
N ASP A 29 6.35 16.99 5.47
CA ASP A 29 7.50 16.83 6.34
C ASP A 29 7.80 15.34 6.56
N VAL A 30 9.08 14.98 6.52
CA VAL A 30 9.52 13.58 6.62
C VAL A 30 9.22 13.01 8.01
N GLU A 31 9.32 13.81 9.07
CA GLU A 31 9.07 13.34 10.43
C GLU A 31 7.58 13.07 10.65
N ASP A 32 6.70 13.93 10.13
CA ASP A 32 5.25 13.74 10.18
C ASP A 32 4.84 12.43 9.46
N LEU A 33 5.41 12.16 8.28
CA LEU A 33 5.14 10.93 7.53
C LEU A 33 5.62 9.67 8.28
N ILE A 34 6.77 9.75 8.95
CA ILE A 34 7.31 8.64 9.74
C ILE A 34 6.43 8.39 10.97
N ASP A 35 6.04 9.44 11.69
CA ASP A 35 5.19 9.34 12.87
C ASP A 35 3.80 8.80 12.52
N ASP A 36 3.21 9.23 11.41
CA ASP A 36 1.93 8.70 10.92
C ASP A 36 2.02 7.19 10.59
N LEU A 37 3.09 6.75 9.91
CA LEU A 37 3.29 5.34 9.60
C LEU A 37 3.54 4.51 10.86
N ASN A 38 4.30 5.04 11.83
CA ASN A 38 4.53 4.39 13.12
C ASN A 38 3.22 4.24 13.90
N ASN A 39 2.36 5.26 13.92
CA ASN A 39 1.07 5.19 14.61
C ASN A 39 0.07 4.23 13.93
N ALA A 40 0.14 4.08 12.61
CA ALA A 40 -0.79 3.25 11.84
C ALA A 40 -0.42 1.76 11.80
N ILE A 41 0.87 1.43 11.91
CA ILE A 41 1.40 0.07 11.69
C ILE A 41 2.16 -0.48 12.92
N GLY A 42 2.52 0.38 13.88
CA GLY A 42 3.26 0.04 15.10
C GLY A 42 2.44 -0.66 16.18
#